data_AF-A0AAV4EL18-F1
#
_entry.id   AF-A0AAV4EL18-F1
#
_cell.length_a   1.000
_cell.length_b   1.000
_cell.length_c   1.000
_cell.angle_alpha   90.00
_cell.angle_beta   90.00
_cell.angle_gamma   90.00
#
_symmetry.space_group_name_H-M   'P 1'
#
loop_
_entity.id
_entity.type
_entity.pdbx_description
1 polymer ?
#
loop_
_entity_poly.entity_id
_entity_poly.type
_entity_poly.pdbx_seq_one_letter_code
_entity_poly.pdbx_strand_id
1 'polypeptide(L)' 'MRRRSISVHPINARREAYGEFHRLMTQMLEDDEKFVSYLRMKQDKFDQLLKPVSEDLTKTATNFCKPSSPEERLVFTL' A
#
# COMPACT_ATOMS: atom_id res chain seq x y z
N MET A 1 35.16 -5.68 -2.27
CA MET A 1 34.05 -5.18 -3.11
C MET A 1 33.03 -4.47 -2.23
N ARG A 2 32.82 -3.16 -2.42
CA ARG A 2 31.81 -2.38 -1.68
C ARG A 2 30.43 -2.78 -2.22
N ARG A 3 29.56 -3.40 -1.40
CA ARG A 3 28.15 -3.61 -1.78
C ARG A 3 27.56 -2.23 -2.06
N ARG A 4 27.20 -1.93 -3.32
CA ARG A 4 26.43 -0.72 -3.63
C ARG A 4 25.12 -0.83 -2.84
N SER A 5 24.86 0.15 -1.98
CA SER A 5 23.57 0.27 -1.31
C SER A 5 22.51 0.44 -2.38
N ILE A 6 21.66 -0.56 -2.55
CA ILE A 6 20.52 -0.49 -3.45
C ILE A 6 19.48 0.41 -2.78
N SER A 7 19.12 1.52 -3.44
CA SER A 7 18.16 2.50 -2.90
C SER A 7 16.75 1.91 -2.80
N VAL A 8 16.40 1.01 -3.73
CA VAL A 8 15.17 0.20 -3.71
C VAL A 8 15.55 -1.27 -3.88
N HIS A 9 15.03 -2.13 -3.02
CA HIS A 9 15.21 -3.57 -3.18
C HIS A 9 14.45 -4.08 -4.42
N PRO A 10 15.00 -4.98 -5.25
CA PRO A 10 14.32 -5.50 -6.45
C PRO A 10 12.91 -6.06 -6.21
N ILE A 11 12.64 -6.60 -5.02
CA ILE A 11 11.31 -7.06 -4.60
C ILE A 11 10.32 -5.88 -4.59
N ASN A 12 10.71 -4.76 -3.97
CA ASN A 12 9.86 -3.57 -3.86
C ASN A 12 9.71 -2.86 -5.21
N ALA A 13 10.72 -2.94 -6.08
CA ALA A 13 10.64 -2.42 -7.44
C ALA A 13 9.60 -3.16 -8.31
N ARG A 14 9.26 -4.39 -7.94
CA ARG A 14 8.29 -5.24 -8.63
C ARG A 14 6.89 -5.23 -8.00
N ARG A 15 6.68 -4.45 -6.93
CA ARG A 15 5.41 -4.47 -6.16
C ARG A 15 4.20 -4.06 -7.00
N GLU A 16 4.34 -3.14 -7.95
CA GLU A 16 3.19 -2.73 -8.78
C GLU A 16 2.70 -3.87 -9.69
N ALA A 17 3.59 -4.75 -10.13
CA ALA A 17 3.25 -5.88 -11.00
C ALA A 17 2.84 -7.16 -10.23
N TYR A 18 3.46 -7.42 -9.08
CA TYR A 18 3.29 -8.69 -8.36
C TYR A 18 2.76 -8.52 -6.94
N GLY A 19 2.69 -7.30 -6.43
CA GLY A 19 2.25 -6.99 -5.07
C GLY A 19 0.80 -7.40 -4.90
N GLU A 20 0.56 -8.11 -3.81
CA GLU A 20 -0.76 -8.63 -3.46
C GLU A 20 -1.79 -7.50 -3.38
N PHE A 21 -1.42 -6.39 -2.74
CA PHE A 21 -2.22 -5.18 -2.66
C PHE A 21 -2.73 -4.71 -4.03
N HIS A 22 -1.84 -4.53 -5.01
CA HIS A 22 -2.23 -3.99 -6.32
C HIS A 22 -3.14 -4.92 -7.12
N ARG A 23 -3.14 -6.23 -6.83
CA ARG A 23 -3.97 -7.21 -7.53
C ARG A 23 -5.29 -7.49 -6.80
N LEU A 24 -5.24 -7.59 -5.48
CA LEU A 24 -6.39 -7.96 -4.65
C LEU A 24 -7.21 -6.76 -4.20
N MET A 25 -6.60 -5.59 -3.95
CA MET A 25 -7.33 -4.43 -3.45
C MET A 25 -8.41 -3.99 -4.45
N THR A 26 -8.11 -3.97 -5.76
CA THR A 26 -9.10 -3.63 -6.79
C THR A 26 -10.28 -4.61 -6.80
N GLN A 27 -10.00 -5.91 -6.65
CA GLN A 27 -11.05 -6.95 -6.59
C GLN A 27 -11.88 -6.86 -5.31
N MET A 28 -11.26 -6.51 -4.19
CA MET A 28 -11.93 -6.32 -2.90
C MET A 28 -12.78 -5.05 -2.88
N LEU A 29 -12.42 -4.01 -3.61
CA LEU A 29 -13.25 -2.80 -3.70
C LEU A 29 -14.60 -3.09 -4.39
N GLU A 30 -14.66 -4.10 -5.26
CA GLU A 30 -15.90 -4.55 -5.92
C GLU A 30 -16.76 -5.48 -5.03
N ASP A 31 -16.19 -6.09 -3.97
CA ASP A 31 -16.84 -7.03 -3.07
C ASP A 31 -16.67 -6.60 -1.60
N ASP A 32 -17.67 -5.89 -1.07
CA ASP A 32 -17.66 -5.35 0.30
C ASP A 32 -17.55 -6.47 1.36
N GLU A 33 -18.11 -7.65 1.13
CA GLU A 33 -18.01 -8.78 2.07
C GLU A 33 -16.57 -9.29 2.16
N LYS A 34 -15.89 -9.42 1.01
CA LYS A 34 -14.47 -9.77 0.97
C LYS A 34 -13.59 -8.68 1.56
N PHE A 35 -13.89 -7.41 1.30
CA PHE A 35 -13.18 -6.28 1.89
C PHE A 35 -13.24 -6.34 3.42
N VAL A 36 -14.44 -6.51 3.98
CA VAL A 36 -14.64 -6.65 5.43
C VAL A 36 -13.97 -7.91 5.97
N SER A 37 -14.01 -9.02 5.24
CA SER A 37 -13.33 -10.26 5.67
C SER A 37 -11.81 -10.09 5.73
N TYR A 38 -11.23 -9.33 4.79
CA TYR A 38 -9.79 -9.15 4.68
C TYR A 38 -9.27 -8.07 5.65
N LEU A 39 -9.83 -6.86 5.56
CA LEU A 39 -9.39 -5.70 6.36
C LEU A 39 -10.07 -5.62 7.73
N ARG A 40 -11.02 -6.51 8.03
CA ARG A 40 -11.81 -6.52 9.27
C ARG A 40 -12.57 -5.21 9.53
N MET A 41 -12.81 -4.43 8.49
CA MET A 41 -13.53 -3.16 8.53
C MET A 41 -14.23 -2.87 7.20
N LYS A 42 -15.27 -2.05 7.25
CA LYS A 42 -15.98 -1.57 6.06
C LYS A 42 -15.14 -0.52 5.32
N GLN A 43 -15.37 -0.38 4.02
CA GLN A 43 -14.72 0.63 3.17
C GLN A 43 -14.88 2.04 3.75
N ASP A 44 -16.09 2.41 4.19
CA ASP A 44 -16.36 3.72 4.81
C ASP A 44 -15.46 4.02 6.02
N LYS A 45 -15.16 2.98 6.83
CA LYS A 45 -14.31 3.12 8.02
C LYS A 45 -12.84 3.19 7.65
N PHE A 46 -12.44 2.45 6.62
CA PHE A 46 -11.11 2.56 6.04
C PHE A 46 -10.86 3.98 5.54
N ASP A 47 -11.78 4.57 4.76
CA ASP A 47 -11.66 5.94 4.26
C ASP A 47 -11.65 6.99 5.38
N GLN A 48 -12.49 6.81 6.40
CA GLN A 48 -12.49 7.67 7.59
C GLN A 48 -11.15 7.64 8.34
N LEU A 49 -10.51 6.47 8.41
CA LEU A 49 -9.21 6.28 9.05
C LEU A 49 -8.06 6.80 8.17
N LEU A 50 -8.17 6.58 6.86
CA LEU A 50 -7.15 6.97 5.90
C LEU A 50 -6.99 8.49 5.86
N LYS A 51 -8.07 9.27 5.91
CA LYS A 51 -8.01 10.75 5.86
C LYS A 51 -7.00 11.35 6.84
N PRO A 52 -7.10 11.16 8.17
CA PRO A 52 -6.17 11.75 9.12
C PRO A 52 -4.76 11.13 9.06
N VAL A 53 -4.65 9.84 8.71
CA VAL A 53 -3.37 9.11 8.73
C VAL A 53 -2.61 9.27 7.40
N SER A 54 -3.29 9.72 6.35
CA SER A 54 -2.71 9.86 5.00
C SER A 54 -1.53 10.83 4.98
N GLU A 55 -1.58 11.91 5.75
CA GLU A 55 -0.50 12.89 5.81
C GLU A 55 0.78 12.28 6.42
N ASP A 56 0.65 11.51 7.50
CA ASP A 56 1.77 10.80 8.15
C ASP A 56 2.29 9.61 7.32
N LEU A 57 1.42 8.98 6.55
CA LEU A 57 1.78 7.85 5.69
C LEU A 57 2.28 8.28 4.30
N THR A 58 2.03 9.51 3.88
CA THR A 58 2.54 10.02 2.62
C THR A 58 4.04 10.25 2.73
N LYS A 59 4.80 9.61 1.85
CA LYS A 59 6.22 9.89 1.68
C LYS A 59 6.42 10.66 0.39
N THR A 60 7.37 11.58 0.40
CA THR A 60 7.75 12.35 -0.80
C THR A 60 8.35 11.40 -1.84
N ALA A 61 7.75 11.38 -3.03
CA ALA A 61 8.34 10.70 -4.17
C ALA A 61 9.58 11.47 -4.64
N THR A 62 10.64 10.73 -4.97
CA THR A 62 11.84 11.29 -5.57
C THR A 62 12.07 10.63 -6.92
N ASN A 63 12.85 11.26 -7.80
CA ASN A 63 13.18 10.70 -9.13
C ASN A 63 13.79 9.29 -9.08
N PHE A 64 14.30 8.89 -7.91
CA PHE A 64 14.96 7.60 -7.71
C PHE A 64 14.08 6.55 -7.03
N CYS A 65 12.99 6.96 -6.35
CA CYS A 65 12.19 6.10 -5.50
C CYS A 65 10.71 6.53 -5.48
N LYS A 66 9.83 5.62 -5.88
CA LYS A 66 8.38 5.76 -5.70
C LYS A 66 7.94 5.10 -4.38
N PRO A 67 7.50 5.87 -3.37
CA PRO A 67 6.98 5.30 -2.12
C PRO A 67 5.67 4.56 -2.35
N SER A 68 5.37 3.60 -1.47
CA SER A 68 4.06 2.93 -1.40
C SER A 68 2.98 3.96 -1.07
N SER A 69 1.78 3.79 -1.60
CA SER A 69 0.68 4.72 -1.31
C SER A 69 0.31 4.68 0.19
N PRO A 70 -0.29 5.75 0.73
CA PRO A 70 -0.82 5.74 2.10
C PRO A 70 -1.81 4.59 2.34
N GLU A 71 -2.64 4.27 1.35
CA GLU A 71 -3.58 3.13 1.39
C GLU A 71 -2.84 1.80 1.51
N GLU A 72 -1.84 1.58 0.66
CA GLU A 72 -1.02 0.36 0.66
C GLU A 72 -0.34 0.18 2.04
N ARG A 73 0.21 1.27 2.59
CA ARG A 73 0.83 1.25 3.91
C ARG A 73 -0.17 0.98 5.03
N LEU A 74 -1.37 1.53 4.92
CA LEU A 74 -2.43 1.31 5.89
C LEU A 74 -2.88 -0.15 5.88
N VAL A 75 -3.08 -0.73 4.69
CA VAL A 75 -3.41 -2.16 4.54
C VAL A 75 -2.33 -3.07 5.12
N PHE A 76 -1.04 -2.75 4.94
CA PHE A 76 0.04 -3.53 5.56
C PHE A 76 0.10 -3.44 7.10
N THR A 77 -0.57 -2.45 7.70
CA THR A 77 -0.55 -2.22 9.15
C THR A 77 -1.74 -2.89 9.85
N LEU A 78 -2.83 -3.15 9.13
CA LEU A 78 -4.08 -3.75 9.62
C LEU A 78 -4.02 -5.28 9.60
#